data_AF-A0A1G2Z4M1-F1
#
_entry.id   AF-A0A1G2Z4M1-F1
#
_cell.length_a   1.000
_cell.length_b   1.000
_cell.length_c   1.000
_cell.angle_alpha   90.00
_cell.angle_beta   90.00
_cell.angle_gamma   90.00
#
_symmetry.space_group_name_H-M   'P 1'
#
loop_
_entity.id
_entity.type
_entity.pdbx_description
1 polymer ?
#
loop_
_entity_poly.entity_id
_entity_poly.type
_entity_poly.pdbx_seq_one_letter_code
_entity_poly.pdbx_strand_id
1 'polypeptide(L)'
;MGLNKCFLFILLLAGSTTGQERVRTIHVFVALCDNEHQGIVPVPQKLGNGEDPANNLYWGAMYGTKTFLTKSKDWTLVATRKNPGDTVLERVIFRHKTTRAYLVADAYRGARIKDTVQDFLDAAAGNHPKIVEFQKESLGIHGSADLVVYVGHNGLMDFTIEPRTSDKDAKPRDAMVLACKSRPYFEPHLSQLKCRPVLLTTGFMAPEAYTLEAAVAGRLAGESADKIVERAARAYDKYQKCGLKAARRLFYSGQ
;
A
#
# COMPACT_ATOMS: atom_id res chain seq x y z
N MET A 1 -46.64 -49.94 -41.25
CA MET A 1 -46.13 -48.56 -41.27
C MET A 1 -45.99 -48.08 -39.83
N GLY A 2 -44.78 -48.13 -39.27
CA GLY A 2 -44.49 -47.60 -37.94
C GLY A 2 -43.11 -46.93 -37.99
N LEU A 3 -43.10 -45.59 -38.01
CA LEU A 3 -41.89 -44.79 -38.15
C LEU A 3 -41.48 -44.29 -36.76
N ASN A 4 -40.49 -44.94 -36.15
CA ASN A 4 -39.90 -44.49 -34.88
C ASN A 4 -39.05 -43.23 -35.13
N LYS A 5 -39.48 -42.09 -34.59
CA LYS A 5 -38.68 -40.86 -34.52
C LYS A 5 -37.80 -40.90 -33.28
N CYS A 6 -36.52 -41.21 -33.46
CA CYS A 6 -35.49 -40.97 -32.44
C CYS A 6 -35.21 -39.45 -32.36
N PHE A 7 -35.58 -38.83 -31.23
CA PHE A 7 -35.13 -37.47 -30.91
C PHE A 7 -33.73 -37.54 -30.28
N LEU A 8 -32.74 -37.00 -31.00
CA LEU A 8 -31.38 -36.84 -30.50
C LEU A 8 -31.31 -35.57 -29.65
N PHE A 9 -31.19 -35.71 -28.34
CA PHE A 9 -30.98 -34.60 -27.41
C PHE A 9 -29.48 -34.25 -27.42
N ILE A 10 -29.12 -33.13 -28.04
CA ILE A 10 -27.76 -32.57 -27.98
C ILE A 10 -27.65 -31.79 -26.67
N LEU A 11 -26.94 -32.35 -25.70
CA LEU A 11 -26.60 -31.67 -24.44
C LEU A 11 -25.45 -30.69 -24.71
N LEU A 12 -25.76 -29.40 -24.81
CA LEU A 12 -24.73 -28.34 -24.82
C LEU A 12 -24.12 -28.24 -23.41
N LEU A 13 -22.94 -28.83 -23.23
CA LEU A 13 -22.09 -28.59 -22.07
C LEU A 13 -21.52 -27.17 -22.18
N ALA A 14 -22.19 -26.21 -21.56
CA ALA A 14 -21.63 -24.89 -21.30
C ALA A 14 -20.46 -25.03 -20.32
N GLY A 15 -19.24 -25.15 -20.86
CA GLY A 15 -18.02 -25.07 -20.08
C GLY A 15 -17.96 -23.71 -19.38
N SER A 16 -18.18 -23.70 -18.07
CA SER A 16 -17.90 -22.52 -17.27
C SER A 16 -16.40 -22.33 -17.23
N THR A 17 -15.88 -21.39 -18.04
CA THR A 17 -14.53 -20.87 -17.83
C THR A 17 -14.52 -20.21 -16.46
N THR A 18 -14.01 -20.90 -15.45
CA THR A 18 -13.66 -20.29 -14.18
C THR A 18 -12.57 -19.27 -14.47
N GLY A 19 -12.96 -18.02 -14.71
CA GLY A 19 -12.03 -16.91 -14.84
C GLY A 19 -11.22 -16.86 -13.56
N GLN A 20 -9.93 -17.20 -13.64
CA GLN A 20 -9.04 -17.15 -12.49
C GLN A 20 -9.07 -15.72 -11.94
N GLU A 21 -9.49 -15.55 -10.68
CA GLU A 21 -9.57 -14.23 -10.07
C GLU A 21 -8.18 -13.57 -10.20
N ARG A 22 -8.17 -12.39 -10.84
CA ARG A 22 -6.96 -11.62 -11.13
C ARG A 22 -6.20 -11.37 -9.82
N VAL A 23 -4.90 -11.61 -9.85
CA VAL A 23 -4.01 -11.29 -8.71
C VAL A 23 -4.06 -9.79 -8.47
N ARG A 24 -4.40 -9.38 -7.24
CA ARG A 24 -4.36 -7.99 -6.81
C ARG A 24 -3.05 -7.72 -6.09
N THR A 25 -2.38 -6.64 -6.46
CA THR A 25 -1.06 -6.30 -5.91
C THR A 25 -1.04 -4.92 -5.28
N ILE A 26 -0.55 -4.87 -4.05
CA ILE A 26 -0.39 -3.65 -3.27
C ILE A 26 1.10 -3.46 -3.05
N HIS A 27 1.65 -2.31 -3.46
CA HIS A 27 3.05 -1.98 -3.24
C HIS A 27 3.18 -0.89 -2.17
N VAL A 28 3.83 -1.22 -1.06
CA VAL A 28 4.00 -0.33 0.09
C VAL A 28 5.44 0.15 0.18
N PHE A 29 5.63 1.45 0.02
CA PHE A 29 6.88 2.16 0.14
C PHE A 29 7.00 2.68 1.57
N VAL A 30 7.85 2.05 2.38
CA VAL A 30 8.08 2.46 3.78
C VAL A 30 9.38 3.24 3.86
N ALA A 31 9.29 4.56 4.06
CA ALA A 31 10.46 5.37 4.38
C ALA A 31 10.82 5.11 5.84
N LEU A 32 11.93 4.40 6.10
CA LEU A 32 12.35 4.12 7.47
C LEU A 32 12.62 5.41 8.25
N CYS A 33 12.23 5.42 9.52
CA CYS A 33 12.43 6.56 10.41
C CYS A 33 13.93 6.81 10.61
N ASP A 34 14.37 8.07 10.48
CA ASP A 34 15.78 8.44 10.56
C ASP A 34 15.95 9.78 11.28
N ASN A 35 16.53 9.74 12.48
CA ASN A 35 16.77 10.94 13.28
C ASN A 35 17.83 11.87 12.68
N GLU A 36 18.74 11.34 11.87
CA GLU A 36 19.90 12.09 11.36
C GLU A 36 19.59 12.77 10.03
N HIS A 37 18.81 12.11 9.17
CA HIS A 37 18.61 12.53 7.78
C HIS A 37 17.23 13.14 7.49
N GLN A 38 16.29 13.09 8.43
CA GLN A 38 14.92 13.59 8.25
C GLN A 38 14.61 14.74 9.21
N GLY A 39 13.75 15.68 8.78
CA GLY A 39 13.27 16.80 9.58
C GLY A 39 12.25 16.42 10.66
N ILE A 40 12.38 15.23 11.24
CA ILE A 40 11.48 14.71 12.26
C ILE A 40 11.85 15.23 13.66
N VAL A 41 10.87 15.25 14.56
CA VAL A 41 11.17 15.30 15.99
C VAL A 41 11.89 13.99 16.35
N PRO A 42 13.11 14.03 16.91
CA PRO A 42 13.86 12.81 17.17
C PRO A 42 13.09 11.82 18.05
N VAL A 43 13.09 10.57 17.62
CA VAL A 43 12.56 9.43 18.39
C VAL A 43 13.72 8.73 19.12
N PRO A 44 13.47 7.77 20.03
CA PRO A 44 14.56 6.99 20.62
C PRO A 44 15.50 6.42 19.55
N GLN A 45 16.81 6.52 19.76
CA GLN A 45 17.86 6.23 18.76
C GLN A 45 17.65 4.90 18.03
N LYS A 46 17.23 3.86 18.76
CA LYS A 46 16.98 2.54 18.21
C LYS A 46 15.81 2.49 17.21
N LEU A 47 14.78 3.32 17.41
CA LEU A 47 13.61 3.41 16.54
C LEU A 47 13.87 4.33 15.34
N GLY A 48 14.73 5.34 15.51
CA GLY A 48 15.09 6.34 14.51
C GLY A 48 16.39 6.05 13.78
N ASN A 49 16.84 4.79 13.75
CA ASN A 49 17.96 4.37 12.93
C ASN A 49 17.44 3.90 11.56
N GLY A 50 17.68 4.72 10.52
CA GLY A 50 17.24 4.47 9.15
C GLY A 50 17.93 3.29 8.45
N GLU A 51 18.95 2.71 9.05
CA GLU A 51 19.73 1.56 8.56
C GLU A 51 19.42 0.25 9.32
N ASP A 52 18.58 0.32 10.36
CA ASP A 52 18.20 -0.84 11.19
C ASP A 52 16.71 -1.19 11.00
N PRO A 53 16.34 -1.91 9.93
CA PRO A 53 14.95 -2.26 9.68
C PRO A 53 14.35 -3.09 10.82
N ALA A 54 15.15 -3.92 11.50
CA ALA A 54 14.65 -4.82 12.54
C ALA A 54 14.05 -4.09 13.75
N ASN A 55 14.52 -2.88 14.03
CA ASN A 55 14.04 -2.08 15.16
C ASN A 55 13.35 -0.78 14.76
N ASN A 56 13.41 -0.40 13.47
CA ASN A 56 12.88 0.87 12.99
C ASN A 56 11.38 1.05 13.28
N LEU A 57 11.00 2.28 13.66
CA LEU A 57 9.64 2.68 14.03
C LEU A 57 8.57 2.23 13.02
N TYR A 58 8.82 2.41 11.72
CA TYR A 58 7.83 2.16 10.67
C TYR A 58 7.89 0.74 10.08
N TRP A 59 8.81 -0.10 10.56
CA TRP A 59 9.04 -1.43 9.99
C TRP A 59 9.08 -2.57 11.01
N GLY A 60 10.17 -2.65 11.79
CA GLY A 60 10.43 -3.77 12.70
C GLY A 60 9.97 -3.54 14.14
N ALA A 61 9.73 -2.30 14.53
CA ALA A 61 9.13 -1.97 15.82
C ALA A 61 7.69 -2.53 15.96
N MET A 62 7.12 -2.47 17.17
CA MET A 62 5.87 -3.13 17.55
C MET A 62 4.73 -2.99 16.53
N TYR A 63 4.47 -1.77 16.05
CA TYR A 63 3.42 -1.45 15.08
C TYR A 63 3.98 -1.10 13.68
N GLY A 64 5.25 -1.38 13.44
CA GLY A 64 5.88 -1.25 12.14
C GLY A 64 5.30 -2.24 11.13
N THR A 65 5.39 -1.89 9.84
CA THR A 65 4.74 -2.59 8.73
C THR A 65 4.97 -4.09 8.74
N LYS A 66 6.23 -4.54 8.81
CA LYS A 66 6.55 -5.98 8.80
C LYS A 66 6.08 -6.66 10.08
N THR A 67 6.42 -6.11 11.24
CA THR A 67 6.15 -6.74 12.53
C THR A 67 4.65 -6.87 12.80
N PHE A 68 3.89 -5.83 12.48
CA PHE A 68 2.45 -5.83 12.68
C PHE A 68 1.74 -6.80 11.73
N LEU A 69 2.03 -6.72 10.42
CA LEU A 69 1.38 -7.59 9.43
C LEU A 69 1.77 -9.07 9.59
N THR A 70 2.95 -9.37 10.14
CA THR A 70 3.33 -10.77 10.48
C THR A 70 2.44 -11.37 11.56
N LYS A 71 1.91 -10.53 12.47
CA LYS A 71 0.96 -10.94 13.52
C LYS A 71 -0.49 -10.83 13.07
N SER A 72 -0.74 -10.43 11.82
CA SER A 72 -2.08 -10.26 11.29
C SER A 72 -2.86 -11.56 11.22
N LYS A 73 -4.16 -11.47 11.49
CA LYS A 73 -5.10 -12.56 11.22
C LYS A 73 -5.41 -12.72 9.72
N ASP A 74 -5.21 -11.68 8.91
CA ASP A 74 -5.62 -11.62 7.50
C ASP A 74 -4.44 -11.81 6.53
N TRP A 75 -3.20 -11.57 6.99
CA TRP A 75 -1.98 -11.68 6.18
C TRP A 75 -1.05 -12.79 6.67
N THR A 76 -0.33 -13.41 5.73
CA THR A 76 0.75 -14.37 5.99
C THR A 76 2.02 -13.88 5.32
N LEU A 77 3.12 -13.77 6.06
CA LEU A 77 4.43 -13.50 5.48
C LEU A 77 4.88 -14.72 4.66
N VAL A 78 5.10 -14.55 3.37
CA VAL A 78 5.46 -15.65 2.46
C VAL A 78 6.84 -15.51 1.82
N ALA A 79 7.44 -14.32 1.85
CA ALA A 79 8.81 -14.11 1.44
C ALA A 79 9.46 -12.93 2.17
N THR A 80 10.78 -12.99 2.33
CA THR A 80 11.62 -11.88 2.80
C THR A 80 12.91 -11.89 1.99
N ARG A 81 13.31 -10.73 1.46
CA ARG A 81 14.56 -10.54 0.72
C ARG A 81 15.29 -9.32 1.30
N LYS A 82 16.50 -9.53 1.81
CA LYS A 82 17.37 -8.43 2.26
C LYS A 82 18.07 -7.78 1.07
N ASN A 83 18.28 -6.47 1.15
CA ASN A 83 18.98 -5.63 0.18
C ASN A 83 18.58 -5.93 -1.28
N PRO A 84 17.28 -5.82 -1.64
CA PRO A 84 16.85 -6.08 -3.01
C PRO A 84 17.39 -5.06 -4.04
N GLY A 85 17.94 -3.93 -3.59
CA GLY A 85 18.64 -2.90 -4.34
C GLY A 85 19.31 -1.90 -3.39
N ASP A 86 19.91 -0.84 -3.93
CA ASP A 86 20.72 0.09 -3.13
C ASP A 86 19.90 0.96 -2.17
N THR A 87 18.67 1.30 -2.53
CA THR A 87 17.76 2.17 -1.74
C THR A 87 16.93 1.40 -0.71
N VAL A 88 16.76 0.08 -0.88
CA VAL A 88 15.84 -0.73 -0.06
C VAL A 88 16.64 -1.76 0.73
N LEU A 89 16.46 -1.77 2.05
CA LEU A 89 17.13 -2.69 2.98
C LEU A 89 16.44 -4.05 3.06
N GLU A 90 15.11 -4.07 2.93
CA GLU A 90 14.34 -5.30 3.04
C GLU A 90 13.05 -5.20 2.25
N ARG A 91 12.75 -6.24 1.46
CA ARG A 91 11.45 -6.46 0.82
C ARG A 91 10.77 -7.65 1.47
N VAL A 92 9.50 -7.50 1.80
CA VAL A 92 8.65 -8.59 2.29
C VAL A 92 7.44 -8.76 1.38
N ILE A 93 6.98 -10.00 1.24
CA ILE A 93 5.76 -10.33 0.53
C ILE A 93 4.79 -10.96 1.52
N PHE A 94 3.63 -10.34 1.67
CA PHE A 94 2.50 -10.90 2.40
C PHE A 94 1.44 -11.38 1.42
N ARG A 95 0.89 -12.56 1.67
CA ARG A 95 -0.28 -13.09 0.98
C ARG A 95 -1.51 -12.94 1.85
N HIS A 96 -2.59 -12.41 1.30
CA HIS A 96 -3.87 -12.37 2.00
C HIS A 96 -4.42 -13.80 2.16
N LYS A 97 -4.95 -14.15 3.33
CA LYS A 97 -5.32 -15.55 3.65
C LYS A 97 -6.56 -16.04 2.90
N THR A 98 -7.46 -15.15 2.51
CA THR A 98 -8.77 -15.51 1.93
C THR A 98 -9.01 -14.97 0.53
N THR A 99 -8.12 -14.12 -0.01
CA THR A 99 -8.26 -13.54 -1.36
C THR A 99 -6.97 -13.72 -2.14
N ARG A 100 -7.00 -13.58 -3.46
CA ARG A 100 -5.79 -13.59 -4.31
C ARG A 100 -5.06 -12.25 -4.32
N ALA A 101 -4.93 -11.62 -3.15
CA ALA A 101 -4.22 -10.36 -2.96
C ALA A 101 -2.83 -10.57 -2.34
N TYR A 102 -1.85 -9.80 -2.82
CA TYR A 102 -0.49 -9.75 -2.30
C TYR A 102 -0.13 -8.31 -1.94
N LEU A 103 0.55 -8.17 -0.81
CA LEU A 103 1.15 -6.91 -0.36
C LEU A 103 2.66 -7.09 -0.40
N VAL A 104 3.33 -6.36 -1.29
CA VAL A 104 4.78 -6.25 -1.35
C VAL A 104 5.16 -4.97 -0.64
N ALA A 105 5.93 -5.06 0.44
CA ALA A 105 6.40 -3.89 1.16
C ALA A 105 7.92 -3.79 1.08
N ASP A 106 8.42 -2.58 0.88
CA ASP A 106 9.82 -2.24 0.79
C ASP A 106 10.21 -1.26 1.90
N ALA A 107 11.20 -1.64 2.69
CA ALA A 107 11.85 -0.81 3.70
C ALA A 107 12.96 0.00 3.05
N TYR A 108 12.67 1.23 2.66
CA TYR A 108 13.65 2.16 2.10
C TYR A 108 14.56 2.69 3.21
N ARG A 109 15.86 2.77 2.93
CA ARG A 109 16.85 3.38 3.83
C ARG A 109 16.37 4.77 4.26
N GLY A 110 16.52 5.08 5.54
CA GLY A 110 16.01 6.33 6.11
C GLY A 110 16.60 7.59 5.46
N ALA A 111 17.90 7.56 5.17
CA ALA A 111 18.61 8.61 4.43
C ALA A 111 18.14 8.80 2.97
N ARG A 112 17.35 7.85 2.43
CA ARG A 112 16.86 7.84 1.05
C ARG A 112 15.37 8.18 0.94
N ILE A 113 14.82 8.90 1.91
CA ILE A 113 13.40 9.31 1.92
C ILE A 113 12.99 10.08 0.65
N LYS A 114 13.89 10.89 0.08
CA LYS A 114 13.63 11.60 -1.18
C LYS A 114 13.40 10.61 -2.33
N ASP A 115 14.26 9.59 -2.45
CA ASP A 115 14.08 8.53 -3.43
C ASP A 115 12.78 7.75 -3.18
N THR A 116 12.43 7.48 -1.92
CA THR A 116 11.17 6.80 -1.56
C THR A 116 9.94 7.57 -2.04
N VAL A 117 9.90 8.88 -1.82
CA VAL A 117 8.79 9.74 -2.26
C VAL A 117 8.74 9.80 -3.79
N GLN A 118 9.90 9.90 -4.44
CA GLN A 118 10.02 9.90 -5.90
C GLN A 118 9.51 8.58 -6.51
N ASP A 119 9.99 7.44 -6.01
CA ASP A 119 9.57 6.11 -6.46
C ASP A 119 8.08 5.84 -6.21
N PHE A 120 7.53 6.33 -5.09
CA PHE A 120 6.09 6.27 -4.80
C PHE A 120 5.28 7.08 -5.82
N LEU A 121 5.69 8.31 -6.13
CA LEU A 121 4.97 9.17 -7.08
C LEU A 121 5.13 8.70 -8.52
N ASP A 122 6.29 8.19 -8.90
CA ASP A 122 6.47 7.52 -10.19
C ASP A 122 5.57 6.28 -10.29
N ALA A 123 5.45 5.49 -9.22
CA ALA A 123 4.52 4.37 -9.18
C ALA A 123 3.05 4.81 -9.27
N ALA A 124 2.67 5.89 -8.59
CA ALA A 124 1.33 6.49 -8.68
C ALA A 124 1.02 7.01 -10.09
N ALA A 125 2.02 7.62 -10.76
CA ALA A 125 1.96 8.04 -12.15
C ALA A 125 1.87 6.85 -13.11
N GLY A 126 2.35 5.68 -12.69
CA GLY A 126 2.40 4.47 -13.50
C GLY A 126 3.69 4.19 -14.19
N ASN A 127 4.69 4.99 -13.88
CA ASN A 127 6.00 4.90 -14.45
C ASN A 127 6.74 3.72 -13.83
N HIS A 128 7.79 3.30 -14.52
CA HIS A 128 8.68 2.22 -14.11
C HIS A 128 7.92 0.94 -13.66
N PRO A 129 6.97 0.43 -14.47
CA PRO A 129 6.28 -0.83 -14.16
C PRO A 129 7.30 -1.96 -13.97
N LYS A 130 7.14 -2.74 -12.89
CA LYS A 130 8.02 -3.85 -12.55
C LYS A 130 7.21 -5.02 -12.04
N ILE A 131 7.74 -6.22 -12.21
CA ILE A 131 7.16 -7.47 -11.73
C ILE A 131 8.13 -8.13 -10.75
N VAL A 132 7.60 -8.68 -9.67
CA VAL A 132 8.29 -9.62 -8.79
C VAL A 132 7.67 -10.99 -8.99
N GLU A 133 8.46 -11.94 -9.48
CA GLU A 133 8.00 -13.33 -9.59
C GLU A 133 8.00 -13.98 -8.21
N PHE A 134 6.86 -14.56 -7.84
CA PHE A 134 6.72 -15.35 -6.61
C PHE A 134 5.93 -16.62 -6.90
N GLN A 135 6.63 -17.76 -6.86
CA GLN A 135 6.07 -19.07 -7.24
C GLN A 135 5.50 -19.04 -8.67
N LYS A 136 4.16 -19.14 -8.82
CA LYS A 136 3.45 -19.10 -10.10
C LYS A 136 2.72 -17.77 -10.35
N GLU A 137 2.89 -16.81 -9.45
CA GLU A 137 2.21 -15.51 -9.52
C GLU A 137 3.23 -14.43 -9.90
N SER A 138 2.86 -13.61 -10.88
CA SER A 138 3.63 -12.43 -11.27
C SER A 138 3.05 -11.21 -10.54
N LEU A 139 3.80 -10.69 -9.57
CA LEU A 139 3.32 -9.62 -8.69
C LEU A 139 3.75 -8.25 -9.23
N GLY A 140 2.77 -7.45 -9.68
CA GLY A 140 3.00 -6.06 -10.06
C GLY A 140 3.48 -5.19 -8.90
N ILE A 141 4.57 -4.46 -9.10
CA ILE A 141 5.06 -3.42 -8.19
C ILE A 141 5.35 -2.14 -8.99
N HIS A 142 5.62 -1.03 -8.28
CA HIS A 142 5.73 0.31 -8.88
C HIS A 142 4.51 0.60 -9.79
N GLY A 143 4.72 1.07 -11.02
CA GLY A 143 3.64 1.33 -11.98
C GLY A 143 2.79 0.11 -12.34
N SER A 144 3.16 -1.12 -11.99
CA SER A 144 2.33 -2.31 -12.23
C SER A 144 1.41 -2.67 -11.05
N ALA A 145 1.51 -2.00 -9.91
CA ALA A 145 0.67 -2.26 -8.74
C ALA A 145 -0.76 -1.73 -8.93
N ASP A 146 -1.74 -2.42 -8.32
CA ASP A 146 -3.15 -1.99 -8.30
C ASP A 146 -3.40 -0.88 -7.27
N LEU A 147 -2.64 -0.92 -6.17
CA LEU A 147 -2.64 0.08 -5.10
C LEU A 147 -1.20 0.39 -4.72
N VAL A 148 -0.84 1.66 -4.68
CA VAL A 148 0.44 2.11 -4.14
C VAL A 148 0.23 2.79 -2.81
N VAL A 149 1.10 2.53 -1.84
CA VAL A 149 0.97 3.08 -0.49
C VAL A 149 2.29 3.64 -0.01
N TYR A 150 2.29 4.87 0.50
CA TYR A 150 3.43 5.44 1.21
C TYR A 150 3.20 5.38 2.71
N VAL A 151 4.22 4.98 3.48
CA VAL A 151 4.19 4.96 4.96
C VAL A 151 5.48 5.56 5.50
N GLY A 152 5.37 6.50 6.44
CA GLY A 152 6.51 7.04 7.18
C GLY A 152 6.41 8.55 7.39
N HIS A 153 7.56 9.20 7.57
CA HIS A 153 7.63 10.67 7.64
C HIS A 153 7.12 11.33 6.36
N ASN A 154 6.52 12.51 6.44
CA ASN A 154 6.14 13.26 5.25
C ASN A 154 7.36 13.99 4.69
N GLY A 155 8.09 13.34 3.78
CA GLY A 155 9.29 13.93 3.15
C GLY A 155 9.02 15.25 2.41
N LEU A 156 7.80 15.47 1.91
CA LEU A 156 7.42 16.73 1.25
C LEU A 156 7.32 17.91 2.23
N MET A 157 7.40 17.67 3.54
CA MET A 157 7.59 18.73 4.54
C MET A 157 9.05 19.17 4.66
N ASP A 158 10.00 18.36 4.21
CA ASP A 158 11.44 18.60 4.34
C ASP A 158 12.05 19.11 3.02
N PHE A 159 11.48 18.70 1.88
CA PHE A 159 12.01 19.02 0.56
C PHE A 159 10.91 19.17 -0.48
N THR A 160 11.24 19.85 -1.58
CA THR A 160 10.43 19.88 -2.79
C THR A 160 10.90 18.81 -3.78
N ILE A 161 10.01 18.45 -4.69
CA ILE A 161 10.29 17.54 -5.80
C ILE A 161 9.75 18.14 -7.09
N GLU A 162 10.38 17.79 -8.20
CA GLU A 162 9.87 18.15 -9.51
C GLU A 162 8.54 17.42 -9.80
N PRO A 163 7.58 18.09 -10.45
CA PRO A 163 6.34 17.45 -10.84
C PRO A 163 6.59 16.25 -11.76
N ARG A 164 5.86 15.17 -11.50
CA ARG A 164 5.91 13.95 -12.32
C ARG A 164 4.85 14.00 -13.41
N THR A 165 5.11 13.29 -14.51
CA THR A 165 4.16 13.07 -15.60
C THR A 165 3.88 11.59 -15.72
N SER A 166 2.62 11.24 -15.94
CA SER A 166 2.22 9.86 -16.21
C SER A 166 2.63 9.45 -17.62
N ASP A 167 3.07 8.20 -17.79
CA ASP A 167 3.25 7.59 -19.11
C ASP A 167 1.95 7.65 -19.92
N LYS A 168 2.08 7.74 -21.26
CA LYS A 168 0.95 7.93 -22.19
C LYS A 168 -0.18 6.91 -22.00
N ASP A 169 0.17 5.68 -21.63
CA ASP A 169 -0.75 4.55 -21.47
C ASP A 169 -0.94 4.14 -19.98
N ALA A 170 -0.53 5.01 -19.05
CA ALA A 170 -0.70 4.75 -17.63
C ALA A 170 -2.19 4.72 -17.24
N LYS A 171 -2.62 3.61 -16.66
CA LYS A 171 -3.97 3.49 -16.10
C LYS A 171 -4.08 4.29 -14.80
N PRO A 172 -5.25 4.88 -14.49
CA PRO A 172 -5.49 5.48 -13.18
C PRO A 172 -5.22 4.45 -12.07
N ARG A 173 -4.46 4.86 -11.06
CA ARG A 173 -4.13 4.04 -9.88
C ARG A 173 -4.76 4.60 -8.64
N ASP A 174 -4.86 3.76 -7.64
CA ASP A 174 -5.24 4.16 -6.31
C ASP A 174 -3.99 4.38 -5.47
N ALA A 175 -4.02 5.41 -4.64
CA ALA A 175 -2.95 5.73 -3.72
C ALA A 175 -3.47 5.88 -2.29
N MET A 176 -2.67 5.44 -1.33
CA MET A 176 -2.82 5.80 0.09
C MET A 176 -1.52 6.42 0.58
N VAL A 177 -1.61 7.41 1.47
CA VAL A 177 -0.43 8.01 2.11
C VAL A 177 -0.68 8.10 3.61
N LEU A 178 0.11 7.34 4.37
CA LEU A 178 0.13 7.38 5.83
C LEU A 178 1.39 8.12 6.26
N ALA A 179 1.23 9.43 6.42
CA ALA A 179 2.26 10.34 6.91
C ALA A 179 1.59 11.53 7.60
N CYS A 180 2.34 12.40 8.25
CA CYS A 180 1.79 13.65 8.80
C CYS A 180 1.30 14.59 7.70
N LYS A 181 0.06 15.09 7.79
CA LYS A 181 -0.51 16.08 6.85
C LYS A 181 -0.36 15.68 5.39
N SER A 182 -0.50 14.41 5.03
CA SER A 182 -0.24 13.98 3.66
C SER A 182 -1.19 14.61 2.63
N ARG A 183 -2.41 15.01 3.00
CA ARG A 183 -3.35 15.66 2.09
C ARG A 183 -2.77 16.94 1.45
N PRO A 184 -2.46 18.01 2.20
CA PRO A 184 -1.98 19.25 1.57
C PRO A 184 -0.67 19.10 0.78
N TYR A 185 0.12 18.04 1.00
CA TYR A 185 1.41 17.85 0.32
C TYR A 185 1.33 16.88 -0.85
N PHE A 186 0.69 15.72 -0.70
CA PHE A 186 0.63 14.70 -1.74
C PHE A 186 -0.57 14.83 -2.67
N GLU A 187 -1.71 15.37 -2.21
CA GLU A 187 -2.93 15.51 -3.04
C GLU A 187 -2.69 16.30 -4.34
N PRO A 188 -1.95 17.44 -4.34
CA PRO A 188 -1.66 18.16 -5.58
C PRO A 188 -0.89 17.30 -6.61
N HIS A 189 0.12 16.55 -6.16
CA HIS A 189 0.88 15.65 -7.02
C HIS A 189 0.00 14.51 -7.54
N LEU A 190 -0.77 13.85 -6.67
CA LEU A 190 -1.65 12.74 -7.07
C LEU A 190 -2.74 13.20 -8.07
N SER A 191 -3.30 14.39 -7.87
CA SER A 191 -4.30 14.99 -8.76
C SER A 191 -3.72 15.26 -10.15
N GLN A 192 -2.52 15.84 -10.22
CA GLN A 192 -1.82 16.05 -11.49
C GLN A 192 -1.59 14.73 -12.25
N LEU A 193 -1.32 13.65 -11.52
CA LEU A 193 -1.10 12.31 -12.07
C LEU A 193 -2.39 11.56 -12.41
N LYS A 194 -3.56 12.14 -12.16
CA LYS A 194 -4.88 11.48 -12.24
C LYS A 194 -4.95 10.19 -11.40
N CYS A 195 -4.15 10.13 -10.34
CA CYS A 195 -4.17 9.05 -9.36
C CYS A 195 -5.26 9.33 -8.33
N ARG A 196 -6.06 8.32 -7.97
CA ARG A 196 -7.16 8.46 -7.02
C ARG A 196 -6.64 8.33 -5.58
N PRO A 197 -6.69 9.40 -4.77
CA PRO A 197 -6.27 9.31 -3.37
C PRO A 197 -7.37 8.63 -2.54
N VAL A 198 -7.18 7.33 -2.25
CA VAL A 198 -8.10 6.52 -1.47
C VAL A 198 -8.06 6.90 0.01
N LEU A 199 -6.87 7.22 0.54
CA LEU A 199 -6.71 7.64 1.92
C LEU A 199 -5.50 8.54 2.08
N LEU A 200 -5.74 9.76 2.56
CA LEU A 200 -4.75 10.74 2.98
C LEU A 200 -5.05 11.17 4.41
N THR A 201 -4.16 11.97 4.98
CA THR A 201 -4.22 12.47 6.35
C THR A 201 -4.22 14.00 6.36
N THR A 202 -5.03 14.59 7.24
CA THR A 202 -5.22 16.04 7.32
C THR A 202 -4.34 16.69 8.39
N GLY A 203 -3.84 15.91 9.35
CA GLY A 203 -3.10 16.38 10.53
C GLY A 203 -1.87 15.54 10.85
N PHE A 204 -1.21 15.87 11.96
CA PHE A 204 -0.12 15.06 12.51
C PHE A 204 -0.65 13.72 13.03
N MET A 205 0.07 12.63 12.74
CA MET A 205 -0.36 11.29 13.10
C MET A 205 0.80 10.31 13.17
N ALA A 206 0.60 9.19 13.87
CA ALA A 206 1.54 8.07 13.89
C ALA A 206 1.31 7.14 12.68
N PRO A 207 2.21 7.10 11.67
CA PRO A 207 2.02 6.34 10.44
C PRO A 207 2.34 4.86 10.63
N GLU A 208 1.49 4.17 11.39
CA GLU A 208 1.68 2.78 11.82
C GLU A 208 0.76 1.81 11.08
N ALA A 209 1.13 0.54 11.09
CA ALA A 209 0.58 -0.47 10.20
C ALA A 209 -0.88 -0.90 10.48
N TYR A 210 -1.42 -0.60 11.66
CA TYR A 210 -2.83 -0.89 11.94
C TYR A 210 -3.78 -0.06 11.07
N THR A 211 -3.40 1.18 10.73
CA THR A 211 -4.20 2.01 9.83
C THR A 211 -4.05 1.53 8.40
N LEU A 212 -2.83 1.14 8.01
CA LEU A 212 -2.54 0.51 6.71
C LEU A 212 -3.42 -0.73 6.50
N GLU A 213 -3.39 -1.68 7.43
CA GLU A 213 -4.15 -2.92 7.34
C GLU A 213 -5.65 -2.66 7.21
N ALA A 214 -6.21 -1.79 8.06
CA ALA A 214 -7.64 -1.49 8.06
C ALA A 214 -8.10 -0.81 6.76
N ALA A 215 -7.32 0.14 6.24
CA ALA A 215 -7.62 0.85 5.00
C ALA A 215 -7.51 -0.07 3.78
N VAL A 216 -6.44 -0.88 3.71
CA VAL A 216 -6.24 -1.87 2.65
C VAL A 216 -7.36 -2.91 2.65
N ALA A 217 -7.78 -3.39 3.82
CA ALA A 217 -8.92 -4.31 3.92
C ALA A 217 -10.20 -3.69 3.34
N GLY A 218 -10.44 -2.39 3.55
CA GLY A 218 -11.59 -1.68 2.98
C GLY A 218 -11.51 -1.62 1.47
N ARG A 219 -10.33 -1.28 0.96
CA ARG A 219 -10.08 -1.22 -0.48
C ARG A 219 -10.25 -2.59 -1.16
N LEU A 220 -9.71 -3.65 -0.56
CA LEU A 220 -9.83 -5.03 -1.06
C LEU A 220 -11.28 -5.52 -1.05
N ALA A 221 -12.10 -5.06 -0.10
CA ALA A 221 -13.52 -5.37 -0.03
C ALA A 221 -14.38 -4.52 -1.00
N GLY A 222 -13.78 -3.59 -1.75
CA GLY A 222 -14.53 -2.71 -2.67
C GLY A 222 -15.45 -1.73 -1.95
N GLU A 223 -15.11 -1.34 -0.72
CA GLU A 223 -15.93 -0.41 0.05
C GLU A 223 -15.86 1.02 -0.48
N SER A 224 -16.86 1.83 -0.11
CA SER A 224 -16.89 3.26 -0.40
C SER A 224 -15.81 4.01 0.37
N ALA A 225 -15.44 5.20 -0.14
CA ALA A 225 -14.52 6.13 0.50
C ALA A 225 -14.80 6.34 2.00
N ASP A 226 -16.05 6.65 2.36
CA ASP A 226 -16.46 6.87 3.76
C ASP A 226 -16.20 5.65 4.66
N LYS A 227 -16.43 4.44 4.13
CA LYS A 227 -16.18 3.20 4.89
C LYS A 227 -14.68 2.94 5.08
N ILE A 228 -13.86 3.22 4.06
CA ILE A 228 -12.41 3.12 4.17
C ILE A 228 -11.88 4.13 5.20
N VAL A 229 -12.34 5.38 5.16
CA VAL A 229 -12.03 6.42 6.16
C VAL A 229 -12.47 5.98 7.56
N GLU A 230 -13.67 5.43 7.70
CA GLU A 230 -14.18 4.94 8.97
C GLU A 230 -13.35 3.77 9.53
N ARG A 231 -12.91 2.84 8.68
CA ARG A 231 -12.00 1.74 9.07
C ARG A 231 -10.67 2.29 9.58
N ALA A 232 -10.06 3.21 8.82
CA ALA A 232 -8.81 3.87 9.21
C ALA A 232 -8.96 4.61 10.55
N ALA A 233 -10.04 5.38 10.72
CA ALA A 233 -10.33 6.13 11.95
C ALA A 233 -10.52 5.22 13.17
N ARG A 234 -11.28 4.13 13.03
CA ARG A 234 -11.50 3.16 14.12
C ARG A 234 -10.21 2.43 14.50
N ALA A 235 -9.42 2.02 13.52
CA ALA A 235 -8.12 1.41 13.78
C ALA A 235 -7.21 2.41 14.51
N TYR A 236 -7.11 3.65 14.02
CA TYR A 236 -6.28 4.66 14.64
C TYR A 236 -6.71 4.98 16.08
N ASP A 237 -8.01 5.18 16.32
CA ASP A 237 -8.55 5.43 17.66
C ASP A 237 -8.26 4.27 18.63
N LYS A 238 -8.38 3.02 18.17
CA LYS A 238 -8.10 1.84 19.00
C LYS A 238 -6.68 1.85 19.58
N TYR A 239 -5.68 2.25 18.79
CA TYR A 239 -4.27 2.22 19.21
C TYR A 239 -3.83 3.55 19.84
N GLN A 240 -4.24 4.67 19.28
CA GLN A 240 -3.80 6.01 19.71
C GLN A 240 -4.70 6.63 20.77
N LYS A 241 -5.89 6.05 21.03
CA LYS A 241 -6.84 6.45 22.08
C LYS A 241 -7.22 7.94 22.02
N CYS A 242 -7.30 8.50 20.81
CA CYS A 242 -7.54 9.93 20.60
C CYS A 242 -9.03 10.32 20.56
N GLY A 243 -9.94 9.33 20.60
CA GLY A 243 -11.36 9.48 20.38
C GLY A 243 -11.74 9.41 18.90
N LEU A 244 -12.74 8.61 18.57
CA LEU A 244 -13.20 8.38 17.19
C LEU A 244 -13.56 9.67 16.42
N LYS A 245 -14.11 10.69 17.10
CA LYS A 245 -14.41 12.00 16.47
C LYS A 245 -13.15 12.73 16.02
N ALA A 246 -12.05 12.62 16.77
CA ALA A 246 -10.76 13.19 16.37
C ALA A 246 -10.15 12.34 15.25
N ALA A 247 -10.16 11.02 15.38
CA ALA A 247 -9.65 10.10 14.36
C ALA A 247 -10.34 10.26 13.00
N ARG A 248 -11.67 10.44 12.96
CA ARG A 248 -12.41 10.69 11.70
C ARG A 248 -11.97 11.97 11.01
N ARG A 249 -11.65 13.02 11.77
CA ARG A 249 -11.18 14.30 11.22
C ARG A 249 -9.76 14.21 10.66
N LEU A 250 -9.01 13.18 11.06
CA LEU A 250 -7.62 12.97 10.64
C LEU A 250 -7.51 12.35 9.24
N PHE A 251 -8.51 11.60 8.79
CA PHE A 251 -8.47 10.87 7.53
C PHE A 251 -9.36 11.49 6.47
N TYR A 252 -8.92 11.43 5.22
CA TYR A 252 -9.58 12.02 4.07
C TYR A 252 -9.47 11.08 2.87
N SER A 253 -10.51 11.02 2.05
CA SER A 253 -10.49 10.40 0.72
C SER A 253 -10.84 11.48 -0.31
N GLY A 254 -10.10 11.53 -1.42
CA GLY A 254 -10.41 12.44 -2.54
C GLY A 254 -11.16 11.76 -3.69
N GLN A 255 -11.73 10.58 -3.42
CA GLN A 255 -12.74 9.93 -4.26
C GLN A 255 -14.13 10.49 -4.00
#